data_AF-A0A933Y9B9-F1
#
_entry.id   AF-A0A933Y9B9-F1
#
_cell.length_a   1.000
_cell.length_b   1.000
_cell.length_c   1.000
_cell.angle_alpha   90.00
_cell.angle_beta   90.00
_cell.angle_gamma   90.00
#
_symmetry.space_group_name_H-M   'P 1'
#
loop_
_entity.id
_entity.type
_entity.pdbx_description
1 polymer ?
#
loop_
_entity_poly.entity_id
_entity_poly.type
_entity_poly.pdbx_seq_one_letter_code
_entity_poly.pdbx_strand_id
1 'polypeptide(L)'
;MTRRELVRSLALFIVVFIVAPSVVLAANALPGQIVPKECNVVGGCQSICDIATVAQNVLNTGIYIAVFLSAVLFAWAGWLYLTSVAGNEVSRAKEIFANVAIGLVIILAGWLVVDTLMKTLTNQSGGFGPWNKVCELFSHASALV
;
A
#
# COMPACT_ATOMS: atom_id res chain seq x y z
N MET A 1 -26.19 -25.49 21.47
CA MET A 1 -25.08 -24.74 20.85
C MET A 1 -24.20 -24.21 21.96
N THR A 2 -23.04 -24.82 22.21
CA THR A 2 -22.21 -24.47 23.36
C THR A 2 -21.67 -23.05 23.17
N ARG A 3 -21.60 -22.24 24.25
CA ARG A 3 -21.14 -20.84 24.23
C ARG A 3 -19.81 -20.67 23.46
N ARG A 4 -18.97 -21.71 23.44
CA ARG A 4 -17.70 -21.78 22.72
C ARG A 4 -17.87 -21.81 21.19
N GLU A 5 -18.84 -22.55 20.66
CA GLU A 5 -19.11 -22.60 19.21
C GLU A 5 -19.71 -21.29 18.69
N LEU A 6 -20.54 -20.63 19.51
CA LEU A 6 -21.07 -19.29 19.23
C LEU A 6 -19.96 -18.23 19.18
N VAL A 7 -19.03 -18.22 20.15
CA VAL A 7 -17.90 -17.27 20.15
C VAL A 7 -16.97 -17.50 18.96
N ARG A 8 -16.76 -18.77 18.59
CA ARG A 8 -15.87 -19.13 17.46
C ARG A 8 -16.44 -18.74 16.11
N SER A 9 -17.74 -18.94 15.90
CA SER A 9 -18.44 -18.53 14.68
C SER A 9 -18.58 -17.00 14.58
N LEU A 10 -18.80 -16.31 15.70
CA LEU A 10 -18.87 -14.85 15.75
C LEU A 10 -17.50 -14.19 15.49
N ALA A 11 -16.41 -14.76 16.00
CA ALA A 11 -15.04 -14.31 15.70
C ALA A 11 -14.68 -14.50 14.20
N LEU A 12 -15.04 -15.64 13.61
CA LEU A 12 -14.85 -15.89 12.17
C LEU A 12 -15.65 -14.90 11.32
N PHE A 13 -16.90 -14.62 11.70
CA PHE A 13 -17.76 -13.68 10.98
C PHE A 13 -17.20 -12.25 11.04
N ILE A 14 -16.69 -11.82 12.19
CA ILE A 14 -16.03 -10.50 12.35
C ILE A 14 -14.77 -10.40 11.48
N VAL A 15 -13.93 -11.43 11.45
CA VAL A 15 -12.72 -11.45 10.61
C VAL A 15 -13.10 -11.38 9.13
N VAL A 16 -14.08 -12.15 8.68
CA VAL A 16 -14.57 -12.12 7.30
C VAL A 16 -15.17 -10.76 6.94
N PHE A 17 -15.93 -10.15 7.84
CA PHE A 17 -16.56 -8.84 7.60
C PHE A 17 -15.53 -7.69 7.52
N ILE A 18 -14.41 -7.79 8.23
CA ILE A 18 -13.32 -6.80 8.19
C ILE A 18 -12.41 -7.02 6.96
N VAL A 19 -12.21 -8.27 6.53
CA VAL A 19 -11.35 -8.60 5.38
C VAL A 19 -12.09 -8.48 4.04
N ALA A 20 -13.40 -8.66 3.99
CA ALA A 20 -14.19 -8.51 2.77
C ALA A 20 -14.06 -7.11 2.10
N PRO A 21 -14.12 -5.97 2.81
CA PRO A 21 -13.93 -4.68 2.17
C PRO A 21 -12.49 -4.48 1.67
N SER A 22 -11.47 -5.03 2.33
CA SER A 22 -10.08 -4.84 1.88
C SER A 22 -9.81 -5.52 0.54
N VAL A 23 -10.43 -6.67 0.24
CA VAL A 23 -10.31 -7.29 -1.11
C VAL A 23 -11.06 -6.51 -2.20
N VAL A 24 -12.18 -5.85 -1.89
CA VAL A 24 -12.89 -4.99 -2.86
C VAL A 24 -12.10 -3.70 -3.13
N LEU A 25 -11.49 -3.11 -2.10
CA LEU A 25 -10.57 -1.98 -2.24
C LEU A 25 -9.33 -2.33 -3.08
N ALA A 26 -8.86 -3.58 -3.03
CA ALA A 26 -7.77 -4.08 -3.88
C ALA A 26 -8.07 -3.96 -5.39
N ALA A 27 -9.31 -4.26 -5.78
CA ALA A 27 -9.72 -4.25 -7.18
C ALA A 27 -9.74 -2.83 -7.78
N ASN A 28 -9.89 -1.81 -6.94
CA ASN A 28 -9.92 -0.40 -7.36
C ASN A 28 -8.57 0.32 -7.13
N ALA A 29 -7.74 -0.19 -6.21
CA ALA A 29 -6.42 0.39 -5.90
C ALA A 29 -5.30 -0.15 -6.80
N LEU A 30 -5.47 -1.34 -7.38
CA LEU A 30 -4.49 -1.96 -8.26
C LEU A 30 -4.86 -1.75 -9.73
N PRO A 31 -3.97 -1.18 -10.56
CA PRO A 31 -4.17 -1.19 -12.00
C PRO A 31 -4.15 -2.64 -12.48
N GLY A 32 -5.16 -3.07 -13.25
CA GLY A 32 -5.25 -4.43 -13.76
C GLY A 32 -4.04 -4.88 -14.60
N GLN A 33 -3.17 -3.94 -14.99
CA GLN A 33 -1.87 -4.20 -15.61
C GLN A 33 -0.85 -3.15 -15.15
N ILE A 34 0.31 -3.60 -14.67
CA ILE A 34 1.40 -2.72 -14.23
C ILE A 34 2.01 -1.98 -15.44
N VAL A 35 2.16 -2.69 -16.56
CA VAL A 35 2.59 -2.14 -17.84
C VAL A 35 1.36 -1.68 -18.62
N PRO A 36 1.26 -0.39 -19.02
CA PRO A 36 0.20 0.08 -19.89
C PRO A 36 0.14 -0.75 -21.18
N LYS A 37 -1.07 -0.97 -21.68
CA LYS A 37 -1.34 -1.76 -22.90
C LYS A 37 -0.56 -1.24 -24.11
N GLU A 38 -0.34 0.07 -24.14
CA GLU A 38 0.39 0.79 -25.18
C GLU A 38 1.90 0.50 -25.19
N CYS A 39 2.42 -0.05 -24.10
CA CYS A 39 3.82 -0.47 -23.96
C CYS A 39 4.02 -1.98 -24.17
N ASN A 40 2.94 -2.73 -24.41
CA ASN A 40 2.98 -4.18 -24.64
C ASN A 40 3.12 -4.54 -26.14
N VAL A 41 3.49 -3.57 -26.98
CA VAL A 41 3.70 -3.73 -28.43
C VAL A 41 5.11 -3.29 -28.80
N VAL A 42 5.66 -3.89 -29.86
CA VAL A 42 7.03 -3.58 -30.33
C VAL A 42 7.04 -2.15 -30.91
N GLY A 43 7.79 -1.25 -30.28
CA GLY A 43 7.77 0.20 -30.59
C GLY A 43 6.80 1.03 -29.72
N GLY A 44 6.10 0.39 -28.78
CA GLY A 44 5.29 1.05 -27.75
C GLY A 44 6.14 1.68 -26.64
N CYS A 45 5.55 2.56 -25.83
CA CYS A 45 6.26 3.38 -24.82
C CYS A 45 7.27 4.34 -25.47
N GLN A 46 6.79 5.35 -26.21
CA GLN A 46 7.67 6.34 -26.88
C GLN A 46 7.93 7.59 -26.01
N SER A 47 7.18 7.75 -24.92
CA SER A 47 7.23 8.95 -24.08
C SER A 47 7.77 8.65 -22.67
N ILE A 48 8.45 9.63 -22.06
CA ILE A 48 8.85 9.60 -20.64
C ILE A 48 7.62 9.43 -19.72
N CYS A 49 6.45 9.84 -20.21
CA CYS A 49 5.17 9.76 -19.50
C CYS A 49 4.71 8.31 -19.29
N ASP A 50 4.98 7.42 -20.23
CA ASP A 50 4.60 6.01 -20.11
C ASP A 50 5.44 5.30 -19.03
N ILE A 51 6.73 5.64 -18.95
CA ILE A 51 7.65 5.13 -17.91
C ILE A 51 7.23 5.64 -16.54
N ALA A 52 6.86 6.92 -16.43
CA ALA A 52 6.35 7.50 -15.18
C ALA A 52 5.04 6.81 -14.74
N THR A 53 4.17 6.45 -15.68
CA THR A 53 2.91 5.73 -15.41
C THR A 53 3.18 4.30 -14.92
N VAL A 54 4.15 3.59 -15.51
CA VAL A 54 4.57 2.28 -15.02
C VAL A 54 5.12 2.39 -13.59
N ALA A 55 5.98 3.37 -13.33
CA ALA A 55 6.53 3.59 -11.99
C ALA A 55 5.42 3.86 -10.95
N GLN A 56 4.43 4.67 -11.32
CA GLN A 56 3.25 4.94 -10.50
C GLN A 56 2.47 3.65 -10.17
N ASN A 57 2.21 2.83 -11.18
CA ASN A 57 1.48 1.57 -11.03
C ASN A 57 2.24 0.59 -10.13
N VAL A 58 3.58 0.51 -10.27
CA VAL A 58 4.44 -0.30 -9.41
C VAL A 58 4.41 0.21 -7.97
N LEU A 59 4.54 1.52 -7.75
CA LEU A 59 4.53 2.11 -6.42
C LEU A 59 3.18 1.91 -5.72
N ASN A 60 2.06 2.17 -6.41
CA ASN A 60 0.72 1.94 -5.87
C ASN A 60 0.51 0.46 -5.53
N THR A 61 0.95 -0.45 -6.39
CA THR A 61 0.87 -1.89 -6.13
C THR A 61 1.73 -2.32 -4.94
N GLY A 62 2.97 -1.82 -4.87
CA GLY A 62 3.89 -2.12 -3.79
C GLY A 62 3.39 -1.63 -2.43
N ILE A 63 2.90 -0.38 -2.36
CA ILE A 63 2.33 0.19 -1.14
C ILE A 63 1.08 -0.58 -0.71
N TYR A 64 0.21 -0.94 -1.66
CA TYR A 64 -0.98 -1.74 -1.37
C TYR A 64 -0.64 -3.10 -0.74
N ILE A 65 0.30 -3.83 -1.36
CA ILE A 65 0.77 -5.13 -0.84
C ILE A 65 1.41 -4.95 0.54
N ALA A 66 2.25 -3.93 0.71
CA ALA A 66 2.90 -3.65 1.99
C ALA A 66 1.89 -3.40 3.11
N VAL A 67 0.91 -2.51 2.90
CA VAL A 67 -0.13 -2.20 3.88
C VAL A 67 -0.97 -3.43 4.20
N PHE A 68 -1.33 -4.22 3.18
CA PHE A 68 -2.08 -5.45 3.38
C PHE A 68 -1.30 -6.47 4.21
N LEU A 69 -0.03 -6.70 3.90
CA LEU A 69 0.84 -7.59 4.68
C LEU A 69 1.03 -7.10 6.12
N SER A 70 1.24 -5.79 6.32
CA SER A 70 1.33 -5.19 7.65
C SER A 70 0.05 -5.44 8.45
N ALA A 71 -1.14 -5.27 7.85
CA ALA A 71 -2.41 -5.53 8.52
C ALA A 71 -2.54 -6.99 8.99
N VAL A 72 -2.15 -7.96 8.14
CA VAL A 72 -2.16 -9.39 8.49
C VAL A 72 -1.17 -9.69 9.62
N LEU A 73 0.04 -9.14 9.57
CA LEU A 73 1.05 -9.34 10.61
C LEU A 73 0.65 -8.70 11.94
N PHE A 74 -0.02 -7.54 11.91
CA PHE A 74 -0.60 -6.93 13.12
C PHE A 74 -1.74 -7.77 13.69
N ALA A 75 -2.61 -8.33 12.86
CA ALA A 75 -3.66 -9.25 13.31
C ALA A 75 -3.06 -10.52 13.95
N TRP A 76 -1.99 -11.07 13.37
CA TRP A 76 -1.27 -12.22 13.94
C TRP A 76 -0.60 -11.88 15.27
N ALA A 77 0.09 -10.73 15.36
CA ALA A 77 0.72 -10.27 16.59
C ALA A 77 -0.33 -10.01 17.69
N GLY A 78 -1.46 -9.40 17.33
CA GLY A 78 -2.59 -9.18 18.25
C GLY A 78 -3.20 -10.48 18.77
N TRP A 79 -3.37 -11.49 17.90
CA TRP A 79 -3.83 -12.80 18.32
C TRP A 79 -2.86 -13.49 19.28
N LEU A 80 -1.57 -13.48 18.97
CA LEU A 80 -0.52 -14.05 19.83
C LEU A 80 -0.45 -13.35 21.19
N TYR A 81 -0.65 -12.03 21.21
CA TYR A 81 -0.69 -11.23 22.43
C TYR A 81 -1.91 -11.57 23.31
N LEU A 82 -3.09 -11.75 22.72
CA LEU A 82 -4.33 -12.05 23.47
C LEU A 82 -4.40 -13.50 23.97
N THR A 83 -3.75 -14.44 23.28
CA THR A 83 -3.77 -15.87 23.63
C THR A 83 -2.62 -16.30 24.54
N SER A 84 -1.64 -15.43 24.80
CA SER A 84 -0.54 -15.71 25.71
C SER A 84 -0.96 -15.46 27.16
N VAL A 85 -1.12 -16.53 27.94
CA VAL A 85 -1.64 -16.48 29.31
C VAL A 85 -0.61 -16.02 30.35
N ALA A 86 0.69 -16.20 30.10
CA ALA A 86 1.84 -15.52 30.73
C ALA A 86 3.14 -16.21 30.24
N GLY A 87 4.16 -15.46 29.82
CA GLY A 87 5.47 -16.03 29.43
C GLY A 87 6.17 -15.30 28.27
N ASN A 88 7.21 -15.94 27.71
CA ASN A 88 8.08 -15.43 26.62
C ASN A 88 7.31 -15.02 25.35
N GLU A 89 6.12 -15.59 25.14
CA GLU A 89 5.25 -15.29 23.99
C GLU A 89 4.75 -13.84 23.96
N VAL A 90 4.59 -13.20 25.13
CA VAL A 90 4.22 -11.77 25.21
C VAL A 90 5.35 -10.88 24.69
N SER A 91 6.60 -11.24 25.03
CA SER A 91 7.79 -10.53 24.53
C SER A 91 7.91 -10.67 23.02
N ARG A 92 7.69 -11.89 22.50
CA ARG A 92 7.70 -12.18 21.07
C ARG A 92 6.61 -11.44 20.30
N ALA A 93 5.40 -11.36 20.84
CA ALA A 93 4.31 -10.60 20.21
C ALA A 93 4.63 -9.10 20.12
N LYS A 94 5.23 -8.51 21.17
CA LYS A 94 5.66 -7.10 21.17
C LYS A 94 6.78 -6.84 20.16
N GLU A 95 7.72 -7.77 20.03
CA GLU A 95 8.81 -7.68 19.05
C GLU A 95 8.28 -7.68 17.61
N ILE A 96 7.35 -8.59 17.29
CA ILE A 96 6.69 -8.61 15.97
C ILE A 96 5.94 -7.29 15.74
N PHE A 97 5.21 -6.79 16.73
CA PHE A 97 4.47 -5.54 16.61
C PHE A 97 5.38 -4.34 16.32
N ALA A 98 6.52 -4.26 17.02
CA ALA A 98 7.52 -3.22 16.81
C ALA A 98 8.18 -3.32 15.42
N ASN A 99 8.54 -4.54 14.99
CA ASN A 99 9.16 -4.77 13.68
C ASN A 99 8.21 -4.37 12.53
N VAL A 100 6.92 -4.70 12.63
CA VAL A 100 5.92 -4.31 11.63
C VAL A 100 5.70 -2.80 11.64
N ALA A 101 5.65 -2.17 12.81
CA ALA A 101 5.51 -0.72 12.93
C ALA A 101 6.70 0.02 12.29
N ILE A 102 7.93 -0.42 12.54
CA ILE A 102 9.14 0.13 11.94
C ILE A 102 9.10 -0.04 10.42
N GLY A 103 8.72 -1.22 9.92
CA GLY A 103 8.57 -1.48 8.48
C GLY A 103 7.57 -0.52 7.82
N LEU A 104 6.42 -0.29 8.46
CA LEU A 104 5.40 0.63 7.96
C LEU A 104 5.90 2.08 7.93
N VAL A 105 6.62 2.52 8.98
CA VAL A 105 7.23 3.85 9.03
C VAL A 105 8.24 4.05 7.92
N ILE A 106 9.10 3.06 7.63
CA ILE A 106 10.10 3.15 6.55
C ILE A 106 9.42 3.29 5.19
N ILE A 107 8.36 2.53 4.93
CA ILE A 107 7.62 2.57 3.65
C ILE A 107 6.93 3.93 3.47
N LEU A 108 6.25 4.43 4.50
CA LEU A 108 5.62 5.75 4.46
C LEU A 108 6.66 6.88 4.35
N ALA A 109 7.79 6.77 5.03
CA ALA A 109 8.87 7.73 4.94
C ALA A 109 9.50 7.77 3.54
N GLY A 110 9.75 6.60 2.93
CA GLY A 110 10.27 6.51 1.57
C GLY A 110 9.33 7.16 0.55
N TRP A 111 8.02 6.89 0.68
CA TRP A 111 7.01 7.55 -0.14
C TRP A 111 6.99 9.07 0.06
N LEU A 112 7.04 9.53 1.31
CA LEU A 112 7.04 10.95 1.66
C LEU A 112 8.27 11.69 1.12
N VAL A 113 9.44 11.06 1.13
CA VAL A 113 10.67 11.64 0.58
C VAL A 113 10.54 11.88 -0.92
N VAL A 114 10.03 10.89 -1.68
CA VAL A 114 9.82 11.05 -3.13
C VAL A 114 8.80 12.16 -3.41
N ASP A 115 7.69 12.19 -2.66
CA ASP A 115 6.67 13.24 -2.79
C ASP A 115 7.27 14.63 -2.49
N THR A 116 8.07 14.75 -1.44
CA THR A 116 8.71 16.01 -1.05
C THR A 116 9.73 16.47 -2.09
N LEU A 117 10.58 15.58 -2.60
CA LEU A 117 11.54 15.90 -3.66
C LEU A 117 10.82 16.41 -4.90
N MET A 118 9.77 15.72 -5.34
CA MET A 118 8.98 16.15 -6.51
C MET A 118 8.28 17.50 -6.27
N LYS A 119 7.75 17.76 -5.08
CA LYS A 119 7.21 19.08 -4.71
C LYS A 119 8.25 20.19 -4.82
N THR A 120 9.47 19.94 -4.34
CA THR A 120 10.56 20.94 -4.42
C THR A 120 10.98 21.24 -5.86
N LEU A 121 11.00 20.23 -6.73
CA LEU A 121 11.38 20.38 -8.13
C LEU A 121 10.29 21.01 -9.00
N THR A 122 9.03 20.72 -8.71
CA THR A 122 7.87 21.18 -9.50
C THR A 122 7.26 22.48 -8.96
N ASN A 123 7.79 23.02 -7.86
CA ASN A 123 7.29 24.20 -7.15
C ASN A 123 5.79 24.13 -6.77
N GLN A 124 5.24 22.91 -6.72
CA GLN A 124 3.87 22.61 -6.32
C GLN A 124 3.84 22.42 -4.80
N SER A 125 3.71 23.51 -4.05
CA SER A 125 3.78 23.48 -2.58
C SER A 125 2.47 23.03 -1.90
N GLY A 126 1.37 22.88 -2.66
CA GLY A 126 0.02 22.68 -2.11
C GLY A 126 -0.64 21.32 -2.35
N GLY A 127 -0.17 20.50 -3.30
CA GLY A 127 -0.81 19.23 -3.69
C GLY A 127 -0.03 18.00 -3.23
N PHE A 128 -0.69 17.00 -2.64
CA PHE A 128 -0.10 15.66 -2.44
C PHE A 128 -0.10 14.89 -3.77
N GLY A 129 0.99 14.20 -4.09
CA GLY A 129 1.08 13.41 -5.30
C GLY A 129 1.47 14.11 -6.61
N PRO A 130 2.31 15.16 -6.68
CA PRO A 130 2.74 15.72 -7.97
C PRO A 130 3.42 14.69 -8.87
N TRP A 131 4.08 13.70 -8.26
CA TRP A 131 4.73 12.58 -8.92
C TRP A 131 3.75 11.68 -9.71
N ASN A 132 2.47 11.65 -9.33
CA ASN A 132 1.39 10.95 -10.06
C ASN A 132 0.85 11.76 -11.25
N LYS A 133 1.27 13.02 -11.40
CA LYS A 133 0.81 13.98 -12.42
C LYS A 133 1.94 14.51 -13.30
N VAL A 134 3.10 13.86 -13.29
CA VAL A 134 4.31 14.30 -14.02
C VAL A 134 4.04 14.49 -15.51
N CYS A 135 3.19 13.65 -16.09
CA CYS A 135 2.82 13.72 -17.51
C CYS A 135 1.99 14.97 -17.84
N GLU A 136 1.03 15.33 -16.98
CA GLU A 136 0.24 16.56 -17.12
C GLU A 136 1.16 17.79 -16.99
N LEU A 137 2.10 17.77 -16.04
CA LEU A 137 3.07 18.84 -15.83
C LEU A 137 4.00 19.06 -17.04
N PHE A 138 4.51 17.98 -17.66
CA PHE A 138 5.39 18.09 -18.83
C PHE A 138 4.63 18.46 -20.11
N SER A 139 3.40 17.97 -20.29
CA SER A 139 2.59 18.29 -21.48
C SER A 139 2.28 19.79 -21.59
N HIS A 140 2.07 20.47 -20.45
CA HIS A 140 1.90 21.92 -20.41
C HIS A 140 3.22 22.68 -20.58
N ALA A 141 4.35 22.13 -20.12
CA ALA A 141 5.67 22.74 -20.34
C ALA A 141 6.09 22.71 -21.82
N SER A 142 5.74 21.66 -22.57
CA SER A 142 5.98 21.58 -24.02
C SER A 142 5.03 22.42 -24.87
N ALA A 143 3.94 22.95 -24.31
CA ALA A 143 3.02 23.85 -25.01
C ALA A 143 3.48 25.32 -24.98
N LEU A 144 4.56 25.63 -24.26
CA LEU A 144 5.16 26.97 -24.15
C LEU A 144 6.51 27.08 -24.89
N VAL A 145 6.87 26.08 -25.70
CA VAL A 145 7.99 26.11 -26.65
C VAL A 145 7.43 25.88 -28.06
#